data_AF-A0A3G6MB96-F1
#
_entry.id   AF-A0A3G6MB96-F1
#
_cell.length_a   1.000
_cell.length_b   1.000
_cell.length_c   1.000
_cell.angle_alpha   90.00
_cell.angle_beta   90.00
_cell.angle_gamma   90.00
#
_symmetry.space_group_name_H-M   'P 1'
#
loop_
_entity.id
_entity.type
_entity.pdbx_description
1 polymer ?
#
loop_
_entity_poly.entity_id
_entity_poly.type
_entity_poly.pdbx_seq_one_letter_code
_entity_poly.pdbx_strand_id
1 'polypeptide(L)'
;MEKVKFINKGLNNEDIKAVKSVDDKYILLSHFVGQFRFLDDIQEVIDDLENVKNEVKTWDEIIAPLGNNWDIGYGNGSLDVESNVAYFLTGNKYNQSFQMPLQELIDLMKDWKAFMA
;
A
#
# COMPACT_ATOMS: atom_id res chain seq x y z
N MET A 1 -22.73 -32.11 -28.04
CA MET A 1 -22.06 -31.10 -27.20
C MET A 1 -21.73 -31.75 -25.87
N GLU A 2 -20.46 -32.08 -25.64
CA GLU A 2 -20.00 -32.58 -24.34
C GLU A 2 -19.98 -31.43 -23.33
N LYS A 3 -20.57 -31.65 -22.15
CA LYS A 3 -20.53 -30.69 -21.05
C LYS A 3 -19.11 -30.64 -20.48
N VAL A 4 -18.51 -29.45 -20.44
CA VAL A 4 -17.23 -29.20 -19.77
C VAL A 4 -17.34 -29.66 -18.32
N LYS A 5 -16.53 -30.64 -17.93
CA LYS A 5 -16.36 -31.05 -16.54
C LYS A 5 -15.29 -30.17 -15.90
N PHE A 6 -15.68 -29.32 -14.98
CA PHE A 6 -14.74 -28.59 -14.12
C PHE A 6 -14.10 -29.61 -13.17
N ILE A 7 -12.85 -29.96 -13.44
CA ILE A 7 -12.04 -30.75 -12.51
C ILE A 7 -11.55 -29.76 -11.46
N ASN A 8 -12.08 -29.86 -10.24
CA ASN A 8 -11.60 -29.10 -9.10
C ASN A 8 -10.20 -29.63 -8.74
N LYS A 9 -9.16 -29.12 -9.40
CA LYS A 9 -7.80 -29.20 -8.87
C LYS A 9 -7.81 -28.25 -7.68
N GLY A 10 -8.08 -28.79 -6.50
CA GLY A 10 -7.93 -28.04 -5.26
C GLY A 10 -6.60 -27.31 -5.28
N LEU A 11 -6.60 -26.06 -4.83
CA LEU A 11 -5.42 -25.19 -4.78
C LEU A 11 -4.30 -25.99 -4.12
N ASN A 12 -3.32 -26.42 -4.92
CA ASN A 12 -2.11 -27.02 -4.37
C ASN A 12 -1.39 -25.87 -3.61
N ASN A 13 -0.84 -26.17 -2.44
CA ASN A 13 -0.04 -25.17 -1.70
C ASN A 13 1.24 -24.74 -2.47
N GLU A 14 1.47 -25.29 -3.66
CA GLU A 14 2.55 -24.86 -4.55
C GLU A 14 2.15 -23.70 -5.47
N ASP A 15 0.92 -23.67 -5.99
CA ASP A 15 0.39 -22.54 -6.77
C ASP A 15 0.05 -21.36 -5.85
N ILE A 16 -0.26 -21.65 -4.58
CA ILE A 16 -0.28 -20.68 -3.47
C ILE A 16 0.96 -20.87 -2.60
N LYS A 17 2.15 -20.85 -3.20
CA LYS A 17 3.24 -20.21 -2.47
C LYS A 17 2.88 -18.74 -2.40
N ALA A 18 2.05 -18.39 -1.41
CA ALA A 18 2.17 -17.09 -0.77
C ALA A 18 3.64 -17.02 -0.40
N VAL A 19 4.44 -16.37 -1.25
CA VAL A 19 5.79 -15.98 -0.90
C VAL A 19 5.57 -15.25 0.40
N LYS A 20 5.91 -15.89 1.53
CA LYS A 20 6.06 -15.14 2.77
C LYS A 20 7.03 -14.05 2.36
N SER A 21 6.56 -12.81 2.33
CA SER A 21 7.47 -11.68 2.32
C SER A 21 8.19 -11.82 3.66
N VAL A 22 9.30 -12.57 3.65
CA VAL A 22 10.10 -12.91 4.84
C VAL A 22 10.91 -11.71 5.32
N ASP A 23 10.74 -10.57 4.65
CA ASP A 23 11.29 -9.30 5.06
C ASP A 23 10.17 -8.53 5.79
N ASP A 24 10.19 -8.63 7.12
CA ASP A 24 9.21 -8.03 8.05
C ASP A 24 9.00 -6.52 7.77
N LYS A 25 9.96 -5.88 7.11
CA LYS A 25 9.86 -4.50 6.65
C LYS A 25 8.62 -4.22 5.79
N TYR A 26 8.15 -5.17 4.98
CA TYR A 26 6.99 -4.96 4.10
C TYR A 26 5.64 -5.15 4.79
N ILE A 27 5.60 -5.52 6.08
CA ILE A 27 4.35 -5.63 6.84
C ILE A 27 3.61 -4.29 6.89
N LEU A 28 4.33 -3.18 7.10
CA LEU A 28 3.73 -1.84 7.08
C LEU A 28 3.15 -1.48 5.71
N LEU A 29 3.82 -1.88 4.62
CA LEU A 29 3.31 -1.67 3.27
C LEU A 29 2.00 -2.42 3.05
N SER A 30 1.94 -3.69 3.47
CA SER A 30 0.74 -4.51 3.35
C SER A 30 -0.42 -3.93 4.16
N HIS A 31 -0.15 -3.40 5.36
CA HIS A 31 -1.15 -2.71 6.16
C HIS A 31 -1.64 -1.42 5.50
N PHE A 32 -0.74 -0.61 4.95
CA PHE A 32 -1.08 0.62 4.26
C PHE A 32 -1.93 0.35 3.02
N VAL A 33 -1.48 -0.51 2.11
CA VAL A 33 -2.24 -0.81 0.88
C VAL A 33 -3.59 -1.47 1.23
N GLY A 34 -3.59 -2.42 2.16
CA GLY A 34 -4.78 -3.20 2.53
C GLY A 34 -5.85 -2.43 3.32
N GLN A 35 -5.54 -1.22 3.81
CA GLN A 35 -6.52 -0.37 4.49
C GLN A 35 -7.49 0.30 3.51
N PHE A 36 -7.07 0.52 2.26
CA PHE A 36 -7.89 1.13 1.22
C PHE A 36 -8.53 0.07 0.34
N ARG A 37 -9.86 0.05 0.30
CA ARG A 37 -10.63 -0.97 -0.45
C ARG A 37 -11.65 -0.39 -1.40
N PHE A 38 -11.95 0.91 -1.28
CA PHE A 38 -12.85 1.62 -2.18
C PHE A 38 -12.01 2.39 -3.22
N LEU A 39 -12.48 2.40 -4.47
CA LEU A 39 -11.72 2.99 -5.58
C LEU A 39 -11.49 4.50 -5.43
N ASP A 40 -12.41 5.18 -4.75
CA ASP A 40 -12.30 6.63 -4.49
C ASP A 40 -11.22 6.90 -3.45
N ASP A 41 -11.18 6.15 -2.34
CA ASP A 41 -10.12 6.26 -1.33
C ASP A 41 -8.73 5.94 -1.91
N ILE A 42 -8.64 4.92 -2.77
CA ILE A 42 -7.37 4.58 -3.44
C ILE A 42 -6.95 5.71 -4.38
N GLN A 43 -7.89 6.36 -5.08
CA GLN A 43 -7.58 7.49 -5.95
C GLN A 43 -7.09 8.70 -5.15
N GLU A 44 -7.72 9.01 -4.03
CA GLU A 44 -7.31 10.12 -3.15
C GLU A 44 -5.85 9.96 -2.71
N VAL A 45 -5.45 8.75 -2.30
CA VAL A 45 -4.05 8.43 -1.98
C VAL A 45 -3.13 8.67 -3.16
N ILE A 46 -3.50 8.21 -4.36
CA ILE A 46 -2.70 8.40 -5.57
C ILE A 46 -2.53 9.89 -5.87
N ASP A 47 -3.61 10.66 -5.80
CA ASP A 47 -3.61 12.09 -6.09
C ASP A 47 -2.71 12.85 -5.10
N ASP A 48 -2.76 12.52 -3.82
CA ASP A 48 -1.91 13.12 -2.79
C ASP A 48 -0.42 12.81 -3.01
N LEU A 49 -0.09 11.54 -3.31
CA LEU A 49 1.28 11.14 -3.61
C LEU A 49 1.79 11.81 -4.89
N GLU A 50 0.96 11.94 -5.92
CA GLU A 50 1.30 12.63 -7.17
C GLU A 50 1.45 14.15 -6.97
N ASN A 51 0.63 14.76 -6.11
CA ASN A 51 0.78 16.17 -5.74
C ASN A 51 2.14 16.44 -5.11
N VAL A 52 2.60 15.56 -4.21
CA VAL A 52 3.94 15.68 -3.62
C VAL A 52 5.03 15.44 -4.64
N LYS A 53 4.92 14.37 -5.44
CA LYS A 53 5.90 14.04 -6.48
C LYS A 53 6.10 15.18 -7.48
N ASN A 54 5.02 15.87 -7.85
CA ASN A 54 5.02 16.95 -8.84
C ASN A 54 5.24 18.33 -8.22
N GLU A 55 5.62 18.40 -6.93
CA GLU A 55 5.90 19.64 -6.19
C GLU A 55 4.70 20.63 -6.18
N VAL A 56 3.47 20.10 -6.29
CA VAL A 56 2.23 20.89 -6.22
C VAL A 56 1.89 21.22 -4.76
N LYS A 57 2.14 20.26 -3.86
CA LYS A 57 1.99 20.39 -2.40
C LYS A 57 3.14 19.67 -1.71
N THR A 58 3.52 20.12 -0.53
CA THR A 58 4.37 19.37 0.41
C THR A 58 3.55 18.30 1.14
N TRP A 59 4.21 17.28 1.68
CA TRP A 59 3.50 16.27 2.48
C TRP A 59 2.85 16.88 3.73
N ASP A 60 3.51 17.85 4.36
CA ASP A 60 2.94 18.62 5.49
C ASP A 60 1.62 19.32 5.12
N GLU A 61 1.50 19.87 3.91
CA GLU A 61 0.26 20.48 3.43
C GLU A 61 -0.85 19.47 3.16
N ILE A 62 -0.51 18.23 2.81
CA ILE A 62 -1.46 17.13 2.65
C ILE A 62 -2.01 16.68 4.01
N ILE A 63 -1.15 16.52 5.01
CA ILE A 63 -1.54 15.98 6.33
C ILE A 63 -2.11 17.03 7.29
N ALA A 64 -1.76 18.32 7.12
CA ALA A 64 -2.21 19.38 8.03
C ALA A 64 -3.75 19.44 8.22
N PRO A 65 -4.59 19.28 7.17
CA PRO A 65 -6.05 19.21 7.32
C PRO A 65 -6.54 17.97 8.08
N LEU A 66 -5.77 16.87 8.09
CA LEU A 66 -6.12 15.63 8.78
C LEU A 66 -5.90 15.73 10.30
N GLY A 67 -5.06 16.66 10.74
CA GLY A 67 -4.73 16.87 12.16
C GLY A 67 -3.79 15.80 12.75
N ASN A 68 -3.34 14.83 11.95
CA ASN A 68 -2.33 13.83 12.29
C ASN A 68 -1.57 13.37 11.03
N ASN A 69 -0.49 12.60 11.23
CA ASN A 69 0.16 11.88 10.13
C ASN A 69 -0.78 10.82 9.56
N TRP A 70 -0.57 10.45 8.30
CA TRP A 70 -1.34 9.39 7.66
C TRP A 70 -1.10 8.06 8.38
N ASP A 71 -2.11 7.59 9.09
CA ASP A 71 -2.04 6.34 9.85
C ASP A 71 -1.91 5.12 8.93
N ILE A 72 -1.10 4.16 9.38
CA ILE A 72 -0.95 2.85 8.74
C ILE A 72 -1.62 1.82 9.63
N GLY A 73 -2.71 1.23 9.14
CA GLY A 73 -3.29 0.01 9.68
C GLY A 73 -3.71 0.11 11.15
N TYR A 74 -4.41 1.17 11.55
CA TYR A 74 -4.94 1.37 12.91
C TYR A 74 -3.85 1.52 13.98
N GLY A 75 -2.87 2.40 13.76
CA GLY A 75 -1.80 2.71 14.71
C GLY A 75 -0.58 1.79 14.62
N ASN A 76 -0.45 1.00 13.55
CA ASN A 76 0.76 0.20 13.33
C ASN A 76 1.96 1.04 12.88
N GLY A 77 1.70 2.22 12.34
CA GLY A 77 2.73 3.16 11.91
C GLY A 77 2.15 4.40 11.24
N SER A 78 3.02 5.18 10.60
CA SER A 78 2.62 6.33 9.82
C SER A 78 3.39 6.38 8.51
N LEU A 79 2.73 6.89 7.46
CA LEU A 79 3.38 7.23 6.21
C LEU A 79 3.90 8.67 6.29
N ASP A 80 5.15 8.85 5.93
CA ASP A 80 5.77 10.15 5.70
C ASP A 80 6.36 10.19 4.29
N VAL A 81 6.36 11.36 3.65
CA VAL A 81 6.87 11.53 2.29
C VAL A 81 7.74 12.77 2.24
N GLU A 82 9.01 12.57 1.92
CA GLU A 82 9.95 13.67 1.75
C GLU A 82 10.64 13.54 0.39
N SER A 83 10.56 14.61 -0.40
CA SER A 83 11.11 14.66 -1.75
C SER A 83 10.57 13.53 -2.65
N ASN A 84 11.40 12.52 -2.96
CA ASN A 84 11.06 11.38 -3.83
C ASN A 84 11.09 10.04 -3.08
N VAL A 85 10.99 10.08 -1.74
CA VAL A 85 11.08 8.90 -0.88
C VAL A 85 9.85 8.84 0.02
N ALA A 86 9.21 7.67 0.06
CA ALA A 86 8.16 7.33 1.00
C ALA A 86 8.77 6.56 2.18
N TYR A 87 8.49 7.02 3.40
CA TYR A 87 8.96 6.44 4.66
C TYR A 87 7.78 5.81 5.39
N PHE A 88 7.87 4.52 5.62
CA PHE A 88 6.93 3.77 6.43
C PHE A 88 7.51 3.67 7.83
N LEU A 89 7.01 4.49 8.75
CA LEU A 89 7.54 4.61 10.11
C LEU A 89 6.73 3.73 11.05
N THR A 90 7.38 2.83 11.78
CA THR A 90 6.68 1.98 12.74
C THR A 90 6.23 2.75 13.98
N GLY A 91 5.02 2.45 14.46
CA GLY A 91 4.52 2.87 15.77
C GLY A 91 4.79 1.88 16.90
N ASN A 92 5.43 0.73 16.62
CA ASN A 92 5.63 -0.34 17.60
C ASN A 92 6.97 -1.07 17.43
N LYS A 93 7.33 -1.92 18.40
CA LYS A 93 8.62 -2.66 18.40
C LYS A 93 8.63 -3.93 17.54
N TYR A 94 7.50 -4.30 16.94
CA TYR A 94 7.32 -5.56 16.21
C TYR A 94 7.48 -5.40 14.70
N ASN A 95 7.17 -4.20 14.19
CA ASN A 95 7.36 -3.87 12.78
C ASN A 95 8.68 -3.12 12.60
N GLN A 96 9.22 -3.17 11.38
CA GLN A 96 10.42 -2.43 11.02
C GLN A 96 10.07 -1.26 10.12
N SER A 97 10.58 -0.07 10.45
CA SER A 97 10.50 1.07 9.53
C SER A 97 11.31 0.80 8.27
N PHE A 98 10.80 1.23 7.12
CA PHE A 98 11.54 1.16 5.86
C PHE A 98 11.20 2.34 4.96
N GLN A 99 11.95 2.48 3.90
CA GLN A 99 11.71 3.48 2.88
C GLN A 99 11.70 2.86 1.49
N MET A 100 10.98 3.49 0.57
CA MET A 100 10.96 3.12 -0.84
C MET A 100 10.84 4.38 -1.72
N PRO A 101 11.20 4.30 -3.01
CA PRO A 101 10.96 5.39 -3.94
C PRO A 101 9.47 5.76 -4.00
N LEU A 102 9.16 7.05 -3.98
CA LEU A 102 7.77 7.54 -4.06
C LEU A 102 7.07 7.07 -5.34
N GLN A 103 7.81 7.02 -6.46
CA GLN A 103 7.27 6.48 -7.72
C GLN A 103 6.83 5.02 -7.58
N GLU A 104 7.63 4.19 -6.91
CA GLU A 104 7.32 2.77 -6.73
C GLU A 104 6.04 2.58 -5.90
N LEU A 105 5.83 3.44 -4.88
CA LEU A 105 4.59 3.44 -4.10
C LEU A 105 3.38 3.86 -4.96
N ILE A 106 3.52 4.91 -5.78
CA ILE A 106 2.44 5.36 -6.67
C ILE A 106 2.06 4.26 -7.66
N ASP A 107 3.03 3.60 -8.27
CA ASP A 107 2.79 2.50 -9.22
C ASP A 107 2.09 1.34 -8.52
N LEU A 108 2.52 0.98 -7.31
CA LEU A 108 1.87 -0.04 -6.49
C LEU A 108 0.40 0.31 -6.17
N MET A 109 0.10 1.57 -5.82
CA MET A 109 -1.27 1.99 -5.53
C MET A 109 -2.15 1.97 -6.79
N LYS A 110 -1.58 2.29 -7.97
CA LYS A 110 -2.28 2.17 -9.26
C LYS A 110 -2.59 0.72 -9.61
N ASP A 111 -1.62 -0.17 -9.42
CA ASP A 111 -1.83 -1.62 -9.59
C ASP A 111 -2.88 -2.15 -8.62
N TRP A 112 -2.83 -1.70 -7.35
CA TRP A 112 -3.84 -2.03 -6.35
C TRP A 112 -5.23 -1.54 -6.75
N LYS A 113 -5.35 -0.30 -7.23
CA LYS A 113 -6.62 0.23 -7.75
C LYS A 113 -7.17 -0.63 -8.88
N ALA A 114 -6.31 -1.01 -9.82
CA ALA A 114 -6.69 -1.86 -10.95
C ALA A 114 -7.14 -3.26 -10.51
N PHE A 115 -6.51 -3.82 -9.47
CA PHE A 115 -6.90 -5.10 -8.88
C PHE A 115 -8.26 -5.04 -8.17
N MET A 116 -8.59 -3.90 -7.54
CA MET A 116 -9.82 -3.73 -6.75
C MET A 116 -11.06 -3.36 -7.60
N ALA A 117 -10.90 -3.11 -8.90
CA ALA A 117 -11.97 -2.76 -9.84
C ALA A 117 -12.69 -3.99 -10.40
#